data_AF-A0A3D4WQX6-F1
#
_entry.id   AF-A0A3D4WQX6-F1
#
_cell.length_a   1.000
_cell.length_b   1.000
_cell.length_c   1.000
_cell.angle_alpha   90.00
_cell.angle_beta   90.00
_cell.angle_gamma   90.00
#
_symmetry.space_group_name_H-M   'P 1'
#
loop_
_entity.id
_entity.type
_entity.pdbx_description
1 polymer ?
#
loop_
_entity_poly.entity_id
_entity_poly.type
_entity_poly.pdbx_seq_one_letter_code
_entity_poly.pdbx_strand_id
1 'polypeptide(L)' 'PKGKEAEYFGFYEISDKGTSWLGPLAFALVFQLTNSYRVGIVSVLLFFVIGFFLLLAVPMRRAIIAAGNNPPAKL' A
#
# COMPACT_ATOMS: atom_id res chain seq x y z
N PRO A 1 4.31 -20.70 2.38
CA PRO A 1 4.96 -22.02 2.57
C PRO A 1 4.91 -22.46 4.03
N LYS A 2 4.60 -23.74 4.31
CA LYS A 2 4.55 -24.27 5.68
C LYS A 2 5.88 -24.00 6.40
N GLY A 3 5.82 -23.32 7.54
CA GLY A 3 7.00 -22.93 8.34
C GLY A 3 7.60 -21.54 8.08
N LYS A 4 7.13 -20.80 7.05
CA LYS A 4 7.52 -19.39 6.81
C LYS A 4 6.42 -18.38 7.13
N GLU A 5 5.36 -18.82 7.78
CA GLU A 5 4.20 -17.97 8.13
C GLU A 5 4.62 -16.74 8.95
N ALA A 6 5.53 -16.90 9.90
CA ALA A 6 6.07 -15.80 10.70
C ALA A 6 6.83 -14.74 9.88
N GLU A 7 7.48 -15.13 8.78
CA GLU A 7 8.24 -14.23 7.90
C GLU A 7 7.30 -13.38 7.03
N TYR A 8 6.23 -14.00 6.52
CA TYR A 8 5.16 -13.28 5.83
C TYR A 8 4.34 -12.40 6.78
N PHE A 9 4.12 -12.86 8.01
CA PHE A 9 3.42 -12.07 9.03
C PHE A 9 4.25 -10.85 9.44
N GLY A 10 5.56 -11.00 9.63
CA GLY A 10 6.47 -9.89 9.91
C GLY A 10 6.52 -8.88 8.76
N PHE A 11 6.57 -9.32 7.52
CA PHE A 11 6.50 -8.43 6.35
C PHE A 11 5.15 -7.70 6.25
N TYR A 12 4.05 -8.39 6.53
CA TYR A 12 2.71 -7.79 6.57
C TYR A 12 2.62 -6.74 7.67
N GLU A 13 3.08 -7.04 8.88
CA GLU A 13 3.01 -6.14 10.02
C GLU A 13 3.90 -4.91 9.84
N ILE A 14 5.09 -5.08 9.23
CA ILE A 14 5.98 -3.97 8.85
C ILE A 14 5.35 -3.12 7.74
N SER A 15 4.65 -3.73 6.78
CA SER A 15 3.97 -2.99 5.71
C SER A 15 2.76 -2.22 6.23
N ASP A 16 1.99 -2.82 7.14
CA ASP A 16 0.81 -2.24 7.78
C ASP A 16 1.19 -1.04 8.66
N LYS A 17 2.19 -1.24 9.53
CA LYS A 17 2.78 -0.14 10.31
C LYS A 17 3.43 0.88 9.38
N GLY A 18 4.26 0.45 8.43
CA GLY A 18 4.93 1.23 7.38
C GLY A 18 4.03 2.29 6.73
N THR A 19 2.89 1.83 6.25
CA THR A 19 1.91 2.67 5.54
C THR A 19 1.25 3.68 6.46
N SER A 20 1.07 3.33 7.74
CA SER A 20 0.39 4.15 8.74
C SER A 20 1.14 5.44 9.13
N TRP A 21 2.48 5.47 9.09
CA TRP A 21 3.27 6.68 9.41
C TRP A 21 3.73 7.46 8.16
N LEU A 22 3.75 6.83 6.98
CA LEU A 22 4.10 7.50 5.72
C LEU A 22 3.11 8.60 5.32
N GLY A 23 1.81 8.39 5.51
CA GLY A 23 0.77 9.37 5.20
C GLY A 23 0.91 10.68 5.99
N PRO A 24 0.97 10.62 7.34
CA PRO A 24 1.21 11.80 8.18
C PRO A 24 2.55 12.50 7.90
N LEU A 25 3.63 11.74 7.66
CA LEU A 25 4.93 12.33 7.31
C LEU A 25 4.88 13.09 5.99
N ALA A 26 4.33 12.48 4.93
CA ALA A 26 4.21 13.14 3.63
C ALA A 26 3.34 14.39 3.70
N PHE A 27 2.21 14.31 4.43
CA PHE A 27 1.36 15.47 4.70
C PHE A 27 2.13 16.58 5.44
N ALA A 28 2.80 16.24 6.54
CA ALA A 28 3.54 17.19 7.36
C ALA A 28 4.67 17.85 6.57
N LEU A 29 5.41 17.10 5.75
CA LEU A 29 6.50 17.64 4.92
C LEU A 29 5.98 18.65 3.90
N VAL A 30 4.90 18.31 3.19
CA VAL A 30 4.28 19.19 2.18
C VAL A 30 3.67 20.42 2.84
N PHE A 31 3.02 20.24 4.00
CA PHE A 31 2.47 21.33 4.78
C PHE A 31 3.56 22.27 5.26
N GLN A 32 4.67 21.75 5.80
CA GLN A 32 5.77 22.55 6.32
C GLN A 32 6.49 23.34 5.23
N LEU A 33 6.58 22.80 4.01
CA LEU A 33 7.16 23.48 2.86
C LEU A 33 6.24 24.53 2.25
N THR A 34 4.92 24.30 2.27
CA THR A 34 3.96 25.15 1.53
C THR A 34 3.17 26.11 2.44
N ASN A 35 3.16 25.86 3.74
CA ASN A 35 2.41 26.59 4.77
C ASN A 35 0.91 26.74 4.45
N SER A 36 0.36 25.83 3.64
CA SER A 36 -1.00 25.91 3.10
C SER A 36 -1.71 24.57 3.20
N TYR A 37 -2.84 24.57 3.89
CA TYR A 37 -3.70 23.38 4.06
C TYR A 37 -4.23 22.83 2.74
N ARG A 38 -4.46 23.69 1.74
CA ARG A 38 -4.94 23.26 0.41
C ARG A 38 -3.95 22.32 -0.26
N VAL A 39 -2.66 22.64 -0.18
CA VAL A 39 -1.61 21.83 -0.80
C VAL A 39 -1.33 20.57 0.01
N GLY A 40 -1.50 20.61 1.34
CA GLY A 40 -1.48 19.43 2.19
C GLY A 40 -2.58 18.41 1.84
N ILE A 41 -3.81 18.85 1.57
CA ILE A 41 -4.90 17.94 1.16
C ILE A 41 -4.59 17.32 -0.22
N VAL A 42 -4.03 18.11 -1.15
CA VAL A 42 -3.65 17.62 -2.48
C VAL A 42 -2.55 16.55 -2.41
N SER A 43 -1.61 16.63 -1.45
CA SER A 43 -0.59 15.58 -1.31
C SER A 43 -1.15 14.25 -0.82
N VAL A 44 -2.14 14.26 0.06
CA VAL A 44 -2.87 13.05 0.48
C VAL A 44 -3.62 12.44 -0.70
N LEU A 45 -4.27 13.29 -1.50
CA LEU A 45 -4.92 12.88 -2.74
C LEU A 45 -3.93 12.22 -3.73
N LEU A 46 -2.74 12.81 -3.89
CA LEU A 46 -1.67 12.25 -4.71
C LEU A 46 -1.25 10.86 -4.21
N PHE A 47 -1.10 10.71 -2.90
CA PHE A 47 -0.75 9.42 -2.27
C PHE A 47 -1.83 8.36 -2.53
N PHE A 48 -3.10 8.74 -2.45
CA PHE A 48 -4.23 7.87 -2.78
C PHE A 48 -4.21 7.43 -4.25
N VAL A 49 -3.95 8.37 -5.17
CA VAL A 49 -3.86 8.07 -6.60
C VAL A 49 -2.70 7.11 -6.88
N ILE A 50 -1.53 7.34 -6.30
CA ILE A 50 -0.37 6.46 -6.42
C ILE A 50 -0.71 5.07 -5.88
N GLY A 51 -1.29 4.97 -4.68
CA GLY A 51 -1.72 3.70 -4.08
C GLY A 51 -2.76 2.98 -4.94
N PHE A 52 -3.70 3.70 -5.53
CA PHE A 52 -4.72 3.16 -6.43
C PHE A 52 -4.09 2.55 -7.70
N PHE A 53 -3.16 3.26 -8.35
CA PHE A 53 -2.45 2.71 -9.51
C PHE A 53 -1.57 1.51 -9.15
N LEU A 54 -0.95 1.53 -7.97
CA LEU A 54 -0.21 0.40 -7.44
C LEU A 54 -1.10 -0.83 -7.26
N LEU A 55 -2.31 -0.66 -6.73
CA LEU A 55 -3.30 -1.74 -6.60
C LEU A 55 -3.72 -2.30 -7.97
N LEU A 56 -3.94 -1.43 -8.96
CA LEU A 56 -4.27 -1.85 -10.33
C LEU A 56 -3.15 -2.64 -10.99
N ALA A 57 -1.88 -2.36 -10.63
CA ALA A 57 -0.72 -3.08 -11.16
C ALA A 57 -0.52 -4.47 -10.52
N VAL A 58 -1.27 -4.84 -9.48
CA VAL A 58 -1.11 -6.13 -8.80
C VAL A 58 -1.65 -7.28 -9.65
N PRO A 59 -0.81 -8.26 -10.04
CA PRO A 59 -1.25 -9.40 -10.84
C PRO A 59 -1.99 -10.44 -9.98
N MET A 60 -3.29 -10.21 -9.76
CA MET A 60 -4.15 -11.05 -8.91
C MET A 60 -4.11 -12.54 -9.26
N ARG A 61 -4.20 -12.91 -10.54
CA ARG A 61 -4.13 -14.32 -10.97
C ARG A 61 -2.83 -15.00 -10.53
N ARG A 62 -1.70 -14.31 -10.67
CA ARG A 62 -0.38 -14.84 -10.35
C ARG A 62 -0.19 -14.97 -8.83
N ALA A 63 -0.75 -14.03 -8.06
CA ALA A 63 -0.80 -14.12 -6.61
C ALA A 63 -1.64 -15.31 -6.12
N ILE A 64 -2.81 -15.57 -6.73
CA ILE A 64 -3.69 -16.69 -6.37
C ILE A 64 -3.01 -18.05 -6.62
N ILE A 65 -2.36 -18.20 -7.78
CA ILE A 65 -1.62 -19.42 -8.13
C ILE A 65 -0.43 -19.62 -7.18
N ALA A 66 0.33 -18.56 -6.90
CA ALA A 66 1.47 -18.62 -5.97
C ALA A 66 1.05 -18.97 -4.53
N ALA A 67 -0.17 -18.62 -4.12
CA ALA A 67 -0.76 -19.00 -2.84
C ALA A 67 -1.22 -20.46 -2.79
N GLY A 68 -1.22 -21.20 -3.91
CA GLY A 68 -1.66 -22.59 -4.00
C GLY A 68 -3.17 -22.75 -4.21
N ASN A 69 -3.88 -21.68 -4.58
CA ASN A 69 -5.32 -21.69 -4.84
C ASN A 69 -5.62 -21.74 -6.35
N ASN A 70 -6.76 -22.34 -6.71
CA ASN A 70 -7.24 -22.33 -8.09
C ASN A 70 -7.91 -20.97 -8.41
N PRO A 71 -7.45 -20.24 -9.45
CA PRO A 71 -8.02 -18.94 -9.79
C PRO A 71 -9.47 -19.07 -10.29
N PRO A 72 -10.38 -18.14 -9.90
CA PRO A 72 -11.76 -18.15 -10.36
C PRO A 72 -11.85 -17.92 -11.88
N ALA A 73 -12.92 -18.45 -12.50
CA ALA A 73 -13.13 -18.39 -13.94
C ALA A 73 -13.24 -16.94 -14.48
N LYS A 74 -13.65 -15.99 -13.65
CA LYS A 74 -13.61 -14.54 -13.89
C LYS A 74 -12.92 -13.85 -12.70
N LEU A 75 -12.06 -12.87 -13.00
CA LEU A 75 -11.49 -11.94 -12.03
C LEU A 75 -12.50 -10.83 -11.73
#